data_AF-A0A7S7QQE6-F1
#
_entry.id   AF-A0A7S7QQE6-F1
#
_cell.length_a   1.000
_cell.length_b   1.000
_cell.length_c   1.000
_cell.angle_alpha   90.00
_cell.angle_beta   90.00
_cell.angle_gamma   90.00
#
_symmetry.space_group_name_H-M   'P 1'
#
loop_
_entity.id
_entity.type
_entity.pdbx_description
1 polymer ?
#
loop_
_entity_poly.entity_id
_entity_poly.type
_entity_poly.pdbx_seq_one_letter_code
_entity_poly.pdbx_strand_id
1 'polypeptide(L)'
;MTFAEFKAGEPARCMFRKLGLSEYLDAASSWRSLRTLIVDFNDCDQGNFVKLVRQCDGVCSSGERILLHAICYACDFAWLADKLQKKGAVWQNMDRASGEWGRAVAACIEGVAS
;
A
#
# COMPACT_ATOMS: atom_id res chain seq x y z
N MET A 1 0.99 11.89 9.15
CA MET A 1 0.84 12.52 7.79
C MET A 1 -0.62 12.40 7.40
N THR A 2 -1.24 13.44 6.85
CA THR A 2 -2.64 13.37 6.39
C THR A 2 -2.77 12.51 5.13
N PHE A 3 -3.98 12.01 4.84
CA PHE A 3 -4.24 11.27 3.60
C PHE A 3 -3.93 12.12 2.36
N ALA A 4 -4.26 13.41 2.38
CA ALA A 4 -3.99 14.32 1.25
C ALA A 4 -2.48 14.47 0.98
N GLU A 5 -1.66 14.58 2.03
CA GLU A 5 -0.20 14.62 1.91
C GLU A 5 0.37 13.28 1.39
N PHE A 6 -0.15 12.15 1.90
CA PHE A 6 0.23 10.82 1.42
C PHE A 6 -0.06 10.68 -0.08
N LYS A 7 -1.30 10.99 -0.49
CA LYS A 7 -1.77 10.93 -1.87
C LYS A 7 -0.94 11.82 -2.81
N ALA A 8 -0.55 13.00 -2.35
CA ALA A 8 0.27 13.91 -3.13
C ALA A 8 1.75 13.47 -3.22
N GLY A 9 2.24 12.72 -2.23
CA GLY A 9 3.63 12.32 -2.11
C GLY A 9 4.11 11.36 -3.21
N GLU A 10 5.35 11.55 -3.66
CA GLU A 10 5.95 10.72 -4.70
C GLU A 10 6.02 9.22 -4.35
N PRO A 11 6.28 8.79 -3.09
CA PRO A 11 6.27 7.37 -2.74
C PRO A 11 4.94 6.67 -3.06
N ALA A 12 3.82 7.31 -2.68
CA ALA A 12 2.49 6.77 -2.97
C ALA A 12 2.21 6.78 -4.47
N ARG A 13 2.44 7.92 -5.15
CA ARG A 13 2.23 8.05 -6.60
C ARG A 13 3.05 7.04 -7.39
N CYS A 14 4.31 6.84 -7.04
CA CYS A 14 5.19 5.86 -7.67
C CYS A 14 4.64 4.44 -7.50
N MET A 15 4.23 4.07 -6.28
CA MET A 15 3.70 2.73 -6.00
C MET A 15 2.39 2.46 -6.75
N PHE A 16 1.44 3.39 -6.72
CA PHE A 16 0.17 3.25 -7.43
C PHE A 16 0.36 3.26 -8.95
N ARG A 17 1.34 4.01 -9.47
CA ARG A 17 1.74 3.94 -10.88
C ARG A 17 2.29 2.57 -11.25
N LYS A 18 3.13 1.96 -10.41
CA LYS A 18 3.68 0.61 -10.62
C LYS A 18 2.60 -0.47 -10.61
N LEU A 19 1.59 -0.31 -9.76
CA LEU A 19 0.43 -1.20 -9.71
C LEU A 19 -0.55 -0.97 -10.87
N GLY A 20 -0.43 0.14 -11.60
CA GLY A 20 -1.42 0.54 -12.62
C GLY A 20 -2.74 1.03 -12.01
N LEU A 21 -2.71 1.55 -10.78
CA LEU A 21 -3.90 1.91 -10.00
C LEU A 21 -3.94 3.41 -9.63
N SER A 22 -3.23 4.26 -10.37
CA SER A 22 -3.17 5.72 -10.11
C SER A 22 -4.55 6.35 -10.01
N GLU A 23 -5.50 5.92 -10.84
CA GLU A 23 -6.87 6.44 -10.84
C GLU A 23 -7.62 6.20 -9.52
N TYR A 24 -7.35 5.09 -8.83
CA TYR A 24 -7.96 4.77 -7.54
C TYR A 24 -7.40 5.65 -6.43
N LEU A 25 -6.10 5.94 -6.47
CA LEU A 25 -5.47 6.90 -5.56
C LEU A 25 -6.01 8.32 -5.80
N ASP A 26 -6.18 8.71 -7.06
CA ASP A 26 -6.70 10.02 -7.46
C ASP A 26 -8.20 10.19 -7.13
N ALA A 27 -9.00 9.12 -7.22
CA ALA A 27 -10.41 9.14 -6.85
C ALA A 27 -10.64 9.14 -5.32
N ALA A 28 -9.73 8.53 -4.55
CA ALA A 28 -9.87 8.44 -3.12
C ALA A 28 -9.77 9.82 -2.43
N SER A 29 -10.67 10.06 -1.47
CA SER A 29 -10.70 11.27 -0.63
C SER A 29 -10.25 11.02 0.82
N SER A 30 -10.14 9.75 1.22
CA SER A 30 -9.74 9.31 2.55
C SER A 30 -9.18 7.88 2.50
N TRP A 31 -8.54 7.43 3.59
CA TRP A 31 -8.13 6.03 3.75
C TRP A 31 -9.28 5.04 3.59
N ARG A 32 -10.45 5.35 4.16
CA ARG A 32 -11.66 4.54 4.04
C ARG A 32 -12.13 4.45 2.58
N SER A 33 -12.16 5.59 1.88
CA SER A 33 -12.53 5.63 0.46
C SER A 33 -11.55 4.85 -0.41
N LEU A 34 -10.24 4.97 -0.15
CA LEU A 34 -9.21 4.20 -0.86
C LEU A 34 -9.40 2.70 -0.65
N ARG A 35 -9.63 2.27 0.60
CA ARG A 35 -9.90 0.87 0.94
C ARG A 35 -11.11 0.34 0.16
N THR A 36 -12.24 1.03 0.22
CA THR A 36 -13.46 0.63 -0.50
C THR A 36 -13.19 0.46 -1.99
N LEU A 37 -12.55 1.45 -2.63
CA LEU A 37 -12.23 1.41 -4.04
C LEU A 37 -11.34 0.21 -4.43
N ILE A 38 -10.33 -0.11 -3.62
CA ILE A 38 -9.41 -1.22 -3.90
C ILE A 38 -10.07 -2.59 -3.63
N VAL A 39 -10.90 -2.70 -2.59
CA VAL A 39 -11.68 -3.92 -2.31
C VAL A 39 -12.67 -4.19 -3.44
N ASP A 40 -13.43 -3.17 -3.85
CA ASP A 40 -14.40 -3.29 -4.94
C ASP A 40 -13.72 -3.68 -6.26
N PHE A 41 -12.57 -3.07 -6.58
CA PHE A 41 -11.76 -3.46 -7.74
C PHE A 41 -11.31 -4.92 -7.64
N ASN A 42 -10.79 -5.33 -6.48
CA ASN A 42 -10.34 -6.70 -6.30
C ASN A 42 -11.47 -7.72 -6.45
N ASP A 43 -12.66 -7.42 -5.95
CA ASP A 43 -13.81 -8.33 -5.99
C ASP A 43 -14.43 -8.40 -7.40
N CYS A 44 -14.58 -7.25 -8.07
CA CYS A 44 -15.06 -7.18 -9.45
C CYS A 44 -14.13 -7.87 -10.44
N ASP A 45 -12.81 -7.66 -10.31
CA ASP A 45 -11.80 -8.21 -11.23
C ASP A 45 -11.18 -9.54 -10.76
N GLN A 46 -11.90 -10.31 -9.93
CA GLN A 46 -11.54 -11.67 -9.53
C GLN A 46 -10.11 -11.79 -8.96
N GLY A 47 -9.77 -10.93 -7.99
CA GLY A 47 -8.49 -10.96 -7.29
C GLY A 47 -7.36 -10.23 -8.02
N ASN A 48 -7.66 -9.31 -8.94
CA ASN A 48 -6.63 -8.66 -9.75
C ASN A 48 -5.67 -7.81 -8.91
N PHE A 49 -6.15 -7.13 -7.87
CA PHE A 49 -5.28 -6.43 -6.92
C PHE A 49 -4.23 -7.37 -6.31
N VAL A 50 -4.66 -8.55 -5.84
CA VAL A 50 -3.74 -9.56 -5.29
C VAL A 50 -2.68 -9.99 -6.31
N LYS A 51 -3.07 -10.14 -7.59
CA LYS A 51 -2.12 -10.49 -8.66
C LYS A 51 -1.10 -9.38 -8.89
N LEU A 52 -1.55 -8.13 -8.98
CA LEU A 52 -0.70 -6.96 -9.19
C LEU A 52 0.30 -6.77 -8.05
N VAL A 53 -0.15 -6.90 -6.80
CA VAL A 53 0.74 -6.81 -5.63
C VAL A 53 1.82 -7.89 -5.68
N ARG A 54 1.49 -9.14 -6.02
CA ARG A 54 2.49 -10.22 -6.13
C ARG A 54 3.52 -9.98 -7.21
N GLN A 55 3.09 -9.46 -8.36
CA GLN A 55 4.00 -9.10 -9.46
C GLN A 55 4.91 -7.95 -9.05
N CYS A 56 4.34 -6.92 -8.40
CA CYS A 56 5.07 -5.74 -7.96
C CYS A 56 6.10 -6.07 -6.86
N ASP A 57 5.74 -6.90 -5.89
CA ASP A 57 6.64 -7.30 -4.79
C ASP A 57 7.93 -7.96 -5.29
N GLY A 58 7.83 -8.77 -6.35
CA GLY A 58 8.97 -9.46 -6.95
C GLY A 58 10.01 -8.55 -7.63
N VAL A 59 9.64 -7.32 -7.97
CA VAL A 59 10.50 -6.35 -8.68
C VAL A 59 10.79 -5.09 -7.87
N CYS A 60 10.16 -4.90 -6.71
CA CYS A 60 10.35 -3.73 -5.87
C CYS A 60 11.68 -3.75 -5.10
N SER A 61 12.26 -2.56 -4.92
CA SER A 61 13.35 -2.34 -3.97
C SER A 61 12.89 -2.60 -2.52
N SER A 62 13.82 -2.63 -1.57
CA SER A 62 13.50 -2.89 -0.16
C SER A 62 12.52 -1.85 0.43
N GLY A 63 12.75 -0.56 0.20
CA GLY A 63 11.87 0.52 0.67
C GLY A 63 10.49 0.50 0.02
N GLU A 64 10.43 0.23 -1.28
CA GLU A 64 9.18 0.09 -2.03
C GLU A 64 8.36 -1.10 -1.53
N ARG A 65 8.98 -2.26 -1.27
CA ARG A 65 8.28 -3.43 -0.71
C ARG A 65 7.64 -3.11 0.63
N ILE A 66 8.33 -2.38 1.49
CA ILE A 66 7.77 -1.99 2.80
C ILE A 66 6.52 -1.13 2.60
N LEU A 67 6.57 -0.15 1.68
CA LEU A 67 5.39 0.67 1.38
C LEU A 67 4.26 -0.15 0.74
N LEU A 68 4.57 -1.05 -0.18
CA LEU A 68 3.60 -1.95 -0.80
C LEU A 68 2.85 -2.78 0.26
N HIS A 69 3.58 -3.31 1.24
CA HIS A 69 3.00 -4.07 2.36
C HIS A 69 2.14 -3.18 3.25
N ALA A 70 2.56 -1.94 3.51
CA ALA A 70 1.77 -0.97 4.26
C ALA A 70 0.47 -0.57 3.54
N ILE A 71 0.49 -0.43 2.21
CA ILE A 71 -0.71 -0.19 1.41
C ILE A 71 -1.67 -1.39 1.47
N CYS A 72 -1.14 -2.62 1.40
CA CYS A 72 -1.95 -3.82 1.58
C CYS A 72 -2.64 -3.81 2.94
N TYR A 73 -1.93 -3.45 4.00
CA TYR A 73 -2.51 -3.29 5.34
C TYR A 73 -3.62 -2.22 5.35
N ALA A 74 -3.36 -1.04 4.77
CA ALA A 74 -4.34 0.06 4.69
C ALA A 74 -5.63 -0.32 3.94
N CYS A 75 -5.51 -1.19 2.94
CA CYS A 75 -6.60 -1.58 2.05
C CYS A 75 -7.29 -2.91 2.44
N ASP A 76 -7.09 -3.42 3.67
CA ASP A 76 -7.71 -4.67 4.17
C ASP A 76 -7.14 -5.98 3.57
N PHE A 77 -5.92 -5.91 3.05
CA PHE A 77 -5.15 -7.04 2.52
C PHE A 77 -3.93 -7.35 3.41
N ALA A 78 -4.03 -7.15 4.72
CA ALA A 78 -2.95 -7.44 5.67
C ALA A 78 -2.42 -8.87 5.53
N TRP A 79 -3.32 -9.84 5.34
CA TRP A 79 -3.00 -11.26 5.11
C TRP A 79 -2.08 -11.48 3.90
N LEU A 80 -2.17 -10.63 2.87
CA LEU A 80 -1.34 -10.71 1.67
C LEU A 80 0.08 -10.22 1.97
N ALA A 81 0.21 -9.11 2.70
CA ALA A 81 1.50 -8.61 3.16
C ALA A 81 2.23 -9.66 4.02
N ASP A 82 1.52 -10.27 4.98
CA ASP A 82 2.07 -11.33 5.83
C ASP A 82 2.54 -12.53 5.01
N LYS A 83 1.77 -12.94 3.99
CA LYS A 83 2.12 -14.06 3.12
C LYS A 83 3.33 -13.78 2.21
N LEU A 84 3.50 -12.54 1.78
CA LEU A 84 4.63 -12.13 0.93
C LEU A 84 5.94 -12.04 1.71
N GLN A 85 5.86 -11.86 3.02
CA GLN A 85 7.04 -11.89 3.87
C GLN A 85 7.55 -13.31 4.11
N LYS A 86 8.76 -13.59 3.61
CA LYS A 86 9.39 -14.90 3.74
C LYS A 86 9.97 -15.17 5.15
N LYS A 87 10.24 -14.13 5.96
CA LYS A 87 10.77 -14.21 7.35
C LYS A 87 10.45 -12.95 8.17
N GLY A 88 9.89 -13.12 9.37
CA GLY A 88 9.61 -12.04 10.34
C GLY A 88 8.19 -11.47 10.27
N ALA A 89 7.79 -10.69 11.26
CA ALA A 89 6.50 -9.99 11.29
C ALA A 89 6.58 -8.70 10.46
N VAL A 90 5.56 -8.42 9.63
CA VAL A 90 5.50 -7.26 8.72
C VAL A 90 5.82 -5.95 9.43
N TRP A 91 5.27 -5.81 10.63
CA TRP A 91 5.46 -4.70 11.56
C TRP A 91 6.90 -4.40 11.93
N GLN A 92 7.75 -5.43 12.09
CA GLN A 92 9.16 -5.23 12.48
C GLN A 92 10.03 -4.67 11.36
N ASN A 93 9.59 -4.80 10.10
CA ASN A 93 10.30 -4.27 8.94
C ASN A 93 9.76 -2.91 8.48
N MET A 94 8.57 -2.50 8.92
CA MET A 94 7.99 -1.19 8.60
C MET A 94 8.84 -0.03 9.14
N ASP A 95 9.56 -0.27 10.23
CA ASP A 95 10.49 0.70 10.85
C ASP A 95 11.83 0.85 10.09
N ARG A 96 12.07 0.05 9.04
CA ARG A 96 13.31 0.08 8.25
C ARG A 96 13.27 1.03 7.06
N ALA A 97 12.09 1.54 6.69
CA ALA A 97 11.97 2.55 5.66
C ALA A 97 12.36 3.92 6.24
N SER A 98 13.27 4.62 5.57
CA SER A 98 13.74 5.95 5.98
C SER A 98 13.32 7.03 4.98
N GLY A 99 13.41 8.30 5.40
CA GLY A 99 13.05 9.44 4.55
C GLY A 99 11.57 9.46 4.16
N GLU A 100 11.29 9.79 2.90
CA GLU A 100 9.90 9.93 2.41
C GLU A 100 9.14 8.59 2.37
N TRP A 101 9.84 7.48 2.09
CA TRP A 101 9.26 6.15 2.14
C TRP A 101 8.79 5.79 3.54
N GLY A 102 9.60 6.08 4.56
CA GLY A 102 9.23 5.86 5.96
C GLY A 102 8.01 6.68 6.38
N ARG A 103 7.94 7.94 5.95
CA ARG A 103 6.77 8.81 6.22
C ARG A 103 5.50 8.27 5.57
N ALA A 104 5.60 7.78 4.33
CA ALA A 104 4.45 7.20 3.63
C ALA A 104 3.98 5.89 4.29
N VAL A 105 4.91 5.05 4.75
CA VAL A 105 4.61 3.83 5.52
C VAL A 105 3.89 4.17 6.83
N ALA A 106 4.43 5.11 7.60
CA ALA A 106 3.80 5.58 8.84
C ALA A 106 2.38 6.10 8.60
N ALA A 107 2.16 6.85 7.51
CA ALA A 107 0.84 7.35 7.13
C ALA A 107 -0.18 6.22 6.91
N CYS A 108 0.22 5.14 6.22
CA CYS A 108 -0.64 3.98 6.02
C CYS A 108 -1.03 3.31 7.34
N ILE A 109 -0.10 3.21 8.29
CA ILE A 109 -0.34 2.58 9.60
C ILE A 109 -1.28 3.46 10.45
N GLU A 110 -0.96 4.75 10.56
CA GLU A 110 -1.77 5.73 11.29
C GLU A 110 -3.19 5.81 10.72
N GLY A 111 -3.33 5.78 9.40
CA GLY A 111 -4.60 5.88 8.69
C GLY A 111 -5.56 4.69 8.88
N VAL A 112 -5.06 3.54 9.36
CA VAL A 112 -5.90 2.39 9.73
C VAL A 112 -6.42 2.51 11.16
N ALA A 113 -5.71 3.23 12.03
CA ALA A 113 -6.08 3.42 13.42
C ALA A 113 -7.10 4.56 13.64
N SER A 114 -7.34 5.38 12.61
CA SER A 114 -8.24 6.53 12.60
C SER A 114 -9.63 6.22 12.04
#